data_AF-A0A6B2DIR0-F1
#
_entry.id   AF-A0A6B2DIR0-F1
#
_cell.length_a   1.000
_cell.length_b   1.000
_cell.length_c   1.000
_cell.angle_alpha   90.00
_cell.angle_beta   90.00
_cell.angle_gamma   90.00
#
_symmetry.space_group_name_H-M   'P 1'
#
loop_
_entity.id
_entity.type
_entity.pdbx_description
1 polymer ?
#
loop_
_entity_poly.entity_id
_entity_poly.type
_entity_poly.pdbx_seq_one_letter_code
_entity_poly.pdbx_strand_id
1 'polypeptide(L)'
;MPEAGPDVGAADWAWILRHPTVFEDDGRITFVRGTDVEAIFGAFGVDATQATPQSLTDCWSPDGAAHDGRRCLRVATSGAWSAAIEPVRASTMPDAGGSALSHETDVVVATMNFLGQGWVSHLTRGRLQFGLEVGQAYDGLAGEATARLERPMRDAGLIDRETPRDSRTEFATALAVLAREFGFSFSAGQIRGPLPTVYYPAR
;
A
#
# COMPACT_ATOMS: atom_id res chain seq x y z
N MET A 1 -37.02 -5.79 0.85
CA MET A 1 -35.62 -6.24 0.81
C MET A 1 -34.85 -5.27 -0.06
N PRO A 2 -33.88 -4.52 0.45
CA PRO A 2 -33.06 -3.67 -0.41
C PRO A 2 -32.14 -4.58 -1.23
N GLU A 3 -32.17 -4.40 -2.55
CA GLU A 3 -31.26 -5.07 -3.48
C GLU A 3 -29.83 -4.62 -3.15
N ALA A 4 -28.93 -5.60 -3.01
CA ALA A 4 -27.51 -5.33 -2.87
C ALA A 4 -27.05 -4.55 -4.10
N GLY A 5 -26.70 -3.28 -3.89
CA GLY A 5 -26.06 -2.46 -4.91
C GLY A 5 -24.78 -3.15 -5.41
N PRO A 6 -24.37 -2.87 -6.66
CA PRO A 6 -23.28 -3.60 -7.28
C PRO A 6 -22.00 -3.51 -6.42
N ASP A 7 -21.29 -4.62 -6.37
CA ASP A 7 -20.02 -4.84 -5.67
C ASP A 7 -18.87 -4.08 -6.36
N VAL A 8 -18.99 -2.74 -6.45
CA VAL A 8 -18.12 -1.83 -7.26
C VAL A 8 -16.97 -1.24 -6.44
N GLY A 9 -16.52 -1.93 -5.38
CA GLY A 9 -15.40 -1.49 -4.55
C GLY A 9 -14.14 -2.32 -4.81
N ALA A 10 -14.24 -3.64 -4.58
CA ALA A 10 -13.10 -4.54 -4.62
C ALA A 10 -12.51 -4.73 -6.03
N ALA A 11 -13.35 -4.68 -7.08
CA ALA A 11 -12.95 -5.03 -8.44
C ALA A 11 -11.79 -4.17 -8.99
N ASP A 12 -11.74 -2.89 -8.62
CA ASP A 12 -10.76 -1.92 -9.15
C ASP A 12 -9.34 -2.17 -8.65
N TRP A 13 -9.19 -2.77 -7.46
CA TRP A 13 -7.90 -3.05 -6.84
C TRP A 13 -7.62 -4.53 -6.60
N ALA A 14 -8.56 -5.44 -6.85
CA ALA A 14 -8.37 -6.88 -6.69
C ALA A 14 -7.15 -7.43 -7.44
N TRP A 15 -6.75 -6.78 -8.55
CA TRP A 15 -5.56 -7.16 -9.30
C TRP A 15 -4.28 -7.07 -8.45
N ILE A 16 -4.19 -6.16 -7.46
CA ILE A 16 -2.97 -5.94 -6.67
C ILE A 16 -2.55 -7.18 -5.89
N LEU A 17 -3.50 -8.08 -5.62
CA LEU A 17 -3.30 -9.32 -4.84
C LEU A 17 -3.07 -10.57 -5.70
N ARG A 18 -3.15 -10.44 -7.03
CA ARG A 18 -2.88 -11.52 -7.99
C ARG A 18 -1.37 -11.62 -8.26
N HIS A 19 -0.85 -12.83 -8.40
CA HIS A 19 0.55 -13.04 -8.77
C HIS A 19 0.89 -12.43 -10.14
N PRO A 20 2.05 -11.76 -10.32
CA PRO A 20 2.99 -11.37 -9.26
C PRO A 20 2.42 -10.23 -8.41
N THR A 21 2.46 -10.37 -7.08
CA THR A 21 1.99 -9.34 -6.14
C THR A 21 3.10 -8.86 -5.22
N VAL A 22 3.03 -7.60 -4.81
CA VAL A 22 3.92 -7.03 -3.79
C VAL A 22 3.73 -7.70 -2.42
N PHE A 23 2.58 -8.35 -2.19
CA PHE A 23 2.16 -8.91 -0.91
C PHE A 23 2.42 -10.41 -0.78
N GLU A 24 3.25 -11.01 -1.65
CA GLU A 24 3.60 -12.43 -1.56
C GLU A 24 4.49 -12.75 -0.34
N ASP A 25 5.43 -11.86 0.01
CA ASP A 25 6.43 -12.06 1.08
C ASP A 25 6.52 -10.84 2.00
N ASP A 26 5.40 -10.49 2.65
CA ASP A 26 5.23 -9.28 3.45
C ASP A 26 5.47 -7.99 2.64
N GLY A 27 4.41 -7.44 2.06
CA GLY A 27 4.49 -6.28 1.17
C GLY A 27 3.97 -4.99 1.78
N ARG A 28 4.54 -3.87 1.35
CA ARG A 28 4.02 -2.52 1.58
C ARG A 28 3.99 -1.70 0.30
N ILE A 29 2.91 -0.95 0.12
CA ILE A 29 2.85 0.16 -0.83
C ILE A 29 2.50 1.44 -0.07
N THR A 30 3.27 2.49 -0.30
CA THR A 30 3.06 3.84 0.23
C THR A 30 2.74 4.78 -0.93
N PHE A 31 1.51 5.27 -1.02
CA PHE A 31 1.07 6.25 -1.99
C PHE A 31 1.28 7.65 -1.44
N VAL A 32 1.94 8.52 -2.20
CA VAL A 32 2.32 9.86 -1.79
C VAL A 32 1.93 10.86 -2.87
N ARG A 33 1.21 11.91 -2.49
CA ARG A 33 0.77 12.93 -3.45
C ARG A 33 1.86 13.98 -3.68
N GLY A 34 2.08 14.36 -4.93
CA GLY A 34 2.91 15.49 -5.33
C GLY A 34 4.41 15.30 -5.07
N THR A 35 4.86 14.07 -4.80
CA THR A 35 6.26 13.76 -4.53
C THR A 35 6.84 12.97 -5.69
N ASP A 36 7.97 13.43 -6.24
CA ASP A 36 8.65 12.75 -7.32
C ASP A 36 9.46 11.53 -6.84
N VAL A 37 10.04 10.80 -7.80
CA VAL A 37 10.78 9.56 -7.56
C VAL A 37 12.06 9.81 -6.74
N GLU A 38 12.77 10.90 -7.00
CA GLU A 38 14.03 11.23 -6.32
C GLU A 38 13.79 11.56 -4.85
N ALA A 39 12.77 12.39 -4.57
CA ALA A 39 12.36 12.73 -3.22
C ALA A 39 11.88 11.51 -2.42
N ILE A 40 11.18 10.57 -3.07
CA ILE A 40 10.82 9.29 -2.42
C ILE A 40 12.08 8.51 -2.05
N PHE A 41 13.00 8.28 -2.98
CA PHE A 41 14.24 7.57 -2.66
C PHE A 41 15.01 8.25 -1.51
N GLY A 42 15.11 9.58 -1.54
CA GLY A 42 15.71 10.38 -0.48
C GLY A 42 15.04 10.18 0.88
N ALA A 43 13.71 10.15 0.94
CA ALA A 43 12.97 9.91 2.19
C ALA A 43 13.20 8.51 2.78
N PHE A 44 13.47 7.52 1.93
CA PHE A 44 13.84 6.16 2.34
C PHE A 44 15.36 6.00 2.58
N GLY A 45 16.14 7.07 2.43
CA GLY A 45 17.58 7.09 2.68
C GLY A 45 18.39 6.30 1.66
N VAL A 46 17.92 6.22 0.41
CA VAL A 46 18.63 5.55 -0.69
C VAL A 46 18.97 6.54 -1.80
N ASP A 47 20.09 6.29 -2.49
CA ASP A 47 20.60 7.16 -3.55
C ASP A 47 19.85 6.89 -4.87
N ALA A 48 19.07 7.88 -5.33
CA ALA A 48 18.30 7.79 -6.57
C ALA A 48 19.19 7.59 -7.82
N THR A 49 20.46 7.98 -7.78
CA THR A 49 21.39 7.80 -8.92
C THR A 49 21.76 6.34 -9.17
N GLN A 50 21.50 5.47 -8.17
CA GLN A 50 21.69 4.02 -8.28
C GLN A 50 20.45 3.31 -8.85
N ALA A 51 19.37 4.05 -9.13
CA ALA A 51 18.13 3.45 -9.58
C ALA A 51 18.29 2.81 -10.97
N THR A 52 17.91 1.54 -11.07
CA THR A 52 17.85 0.81 -12.34
C THR A 52 16.43 0.31 -12.60
N PRO A 53 15.94 0.32 -13.86
CA PRO A 53 14.62 -0.23 -14.16
C PRO A 53 14.57 -1.73 -13.92
N GLN A 54 13.68 -2.20 -13.05
CA GLN A 54 13.47 -3.63 -12.77
C GLN A 54 11.98 -3.96 -12.64
N SER A 55 11.59 -5.14 -13.14
CA SER A 55 10.22 -5.64 -12.93
C SER A 55 10.01 -6.05 -11.47
N LEU A 56 8.75 -6.27 -11.06
CA LEU A 56 8.46 -6.72 -9.70
C LEU A 56 9.15 -8.07 -9.43
N THR A 57 9.01 -9.02 -10.35
CA THR A 57 9.59 -10.35 -10.19
C THR A 57 11.11 -10.30 -10.07
N ASP A 58 11.79 -9.42 -10.83
CA ASP A 58 13.26 -9.37 -10.88
C ASP A 58 13.91 -9.07 -9.53
N CYS A 59 13.31 -8.24 -8.70
CA CYS A 59 13.88 -7.90 -7.38
C CYS A 59 13.17 -8.58 -6.22
N TRP A 60 11.91 -8.96 -6.38
CA TRP A 60 11.07 -9.45 -5.27
C TRP A 60 11.06 -10.97 -5.13
N SER A 61 11.08 -11.70 -6.25
CA SER A 61 10.92 -13.15 -6.24
C SER A 61 12.28 -13.85 -6.19
N PRO A 62 12.43 -14.95 -5.42
CA PRO A 62 13.59 -15.84 -5.49
C PRO A 62 13.90 -16.35 -6.91
N ASP A 63 12.89 -16.44 -7.76
CA ASP A 63 13.00 -16.88 -9.16
C ASP A 63 13.36 -15.72 -10.12
N GLY A 64 13.48 -14.49 -9.62
CA GLY A 64 13.82 -13.31 -10.39
C GLY A 64 15.28 -13.32 -10.88
N ALA A 65 15.50 -12.91 -12.14
CA ALA A 65 16.83 -12.97 -12.75
C ALA A 65 17.87 -12.04 -12.07
N ALA A 66 17.42 -11.00 -11.37
CA ALA A 66 18.25 -10.06 -10.62
C ALA A 66 18.09 -10.21 -9.10
N HIS A 67 17.44 -11.27 -8.61
CA HIS A 67 17.24 -11.47 -7.19
C HIS A 67 18.53 -11.97 -6.53
N ASP A 68 19.06 -11.16 -5.61
CA ASP A 68 20.28 -11.47 -4.85
C ASP A 68 20.03 -11.52 -3.34
N GLY A 69 18.75 -11.61 -2.94
CA GLY A 69 18.32 -11.61 -1.55
C GLY A 69 18.31 -10.24 -0.87
N ARG A 70 18.82 -9.17 -1.51
CA ARG A 70 18.72 -7.81 -0.97
C ARG A 70 17.30 -7.29 -1.14
N ARG A 71 16.83 -6.54 -0.14
CA ARG A 71 15.54 -5.87 -0.22
C ARG A 71 15.62 -4.70 -1.19
N CYS A 72 14.60 -4.51 -2.01
CA CYS A 72 14.50 -3.41 -2.98
C CYS A 72 13.42 -2.41 -2.59
N LEU A 73 13.63 -1.15 -2.96
CA LEU A 73 12.61 -0.10 -3.03
C LEU A 73 12.36 0.22 -4.49
N ARG A 74 11.09 0.23 -4.89
CA ARG A 74 10.66 0.55 -6.25
C ARG A 74 9.67 1.69 -6.22
N VAL A 75 9.69 2.56 -7.23
CA VAL A 75 8.78 3.72 -7.27
C VAL A 75 8.01 3.75 -8.58
N ALA A 76 6.68 3.73 -8.50
CA ALA A 76 5.80 3.96 -9.64
C ALA A 76 5.19 5.37 -9.57
N THR A 77 4.78 5.93 -10.71
CA THR A 77 4.05 7.20 -10.77
C THR A 77 2.77 7.07 -11.57
N SER A 78 1.75 7.84 -11.19
CA SER A 78 0.46 7.91 -11.87
C SER A 78 -0.20 9.26 -11.59
N GLY A 79 -0.21 10.15 -12.59
CA GLY A 79 -0.70 11.52 -12.44
C GLY A 79 0.06 12.26 -11.33
N ALA A 80 -0.67 12.77 -10.33
CA ALA A 80 -0.10 13.50 -9.20
C ALA A 80 0.36 12.59 -8.04
N TRP A 81 0.31 11.27 -8.19
CA TRP A 81 0.65 10.32 -7.14
C TRP A 81 1.85 9.47 -7.52
N SER A 82 2.63 9.15 -6.49
CA SER A 82 3.74 8.19 -6.57
C SER A 82 3.51 7.07 -5.58
N ALA A 83 3.92 5.85 -5.92
CA ALA A 83 3.78 4.67 -5.08
C ALA A 83 5.16 4.08 -4.80
N ALA A 84 5.60 4.15 -3.55
CA ALA A 84 6.80 3.50 -3.05
C ALA A 84 6.46 2.07 -2.62
N ILE A 85 7.17 1.09 -3.18
CA ILE A 85 6.91 -0.33 -3.02
C ILE A 85 8.13 -0.95 -2.34
N GLU A 86 7.94 -1.48 -1.13
CA GLU A 86 9.00 -2.11 -0.34
C GLU A 86 8.49 -3.34 0.44
N PRO A 87 9.38 -4.29 0.78
CA PRO A 87 9.04 -5.37 1.70
C PRO A 87 8.84 -4.80 3.11
N VAL A 88 7.95 -5.42 3.89
CA VAL A 88 7.77 -5.06 5.31
C VAL A 88 9.03 -5.43 6.06
N ARG A 89 9.63 -4.44 6.73
CA ARG A 89 10.68 -4.74 7.70
C ARG A 89 9.98 -5.09 9.01
N ALA A 90 10.18 -6.31 9.51
CA ALA A 90 9.63 -6.80 10.77
C ALA A 90 9.94 -5.91 12.00
N SER A 91 10.89 -4.97 11.88
CA SER A 91 11.28 -4.01 12.93
C SER A 91 10.84 -2.56 12.67
N THR A 92 10.21 -2.25 11.54
CA THR A 92 9.71 -0.90 11.26
C THR A 92 8.22 -0.82 11.50
N MET A 93 7.76 0.25 12.13
CA MET A 93 6.34 0.54 12.25
C MET A 93 5.66 0.44 10.87
N PRO A 94 4.37 0.04 10.81
CA PRO A 94 3.58 -0.04 9.58
C PRO A 94 3.70 1.20 8.67
N ASP A 95 3.99 2.36 9.26
CA ASP A 95 4.05 3.64 8.55
C ASP A 95 5.48 4.23 8.40
N ALA A 96 6.56 3.50 8.70
CA ALA A 96 7.89 4.13 8.89
C ALA A 96 8.42 4.97 7.71
N GLY A 97 8.15 4.59 6.46
CA GLY A 97 8.44 5.45 5.29
C GLY A 97 7.38 6.52 5.05
N GLY A 98 6.11 6.20 5.33
CA GLY A 98 4.98 7.10 5.16
C GLY A 98 4.95 8.28 6.13
N SER A 99 5.40 8.10 7.38
CA SER A 99 5.42 9.15 8.39
C SER A 99 6.34 10.31 7.99
N ALA A 100 7.55 10.01 7.50
CA ALA A 100 8.49 11.03 7.02
C ALA A 100 7.91 11.83 5.85
N LEU A 101 7.30 11.13 4.89
CA LEU A 101 6.70 11.74 3.70
C LEU A 101 5.42 12.53 4.01
N SER A 102 4.69 12.15 5.05
CA SER A 102 3.39 12.75 5.39
C SER A 102 3.47 14.16 5.96
N HIS A 103 4.66 14.66 6.33
CA HIS A 103 4.80 16.03 6.85
C HIS A 103 4.35 17.10 5.86
N GLU A 104 4.57 16.86 4.57
CA GLU A 104 4.36 17.84 3.50
C GLU A 104 3.12 17.54 2.63
N THR A 105 2.53 16.35 2.75
CA THR A 105 1.48 15.89 1.83
C THR A 105 0.63 14.76 2.42
N ASP A 106 -0.42 14.38 1.69
CA ASP A 106 -1.22 13.20 1.98
C ASP A 106 -0.45 11.92 1.62
N VAL A 107 -0.43 10.99 2.56
CA VAL A 107 0.17 9.66 2.40
C VAL A 107 -0.85 8.60 2.74
N VAL A 108 -0.97 7.59 1.88
CA VAL A 108 -1.74 6.38 2.15
C VAL A 108 -0.80 5.19 2.18
N VAL A 109 -0.82 4.40 3.25
CA VAL A 109 0.02 3.19 3.38
C VAL A 109 -0.90 1.98 3.36
N ALA A 110 -0.50 0.95 2.61
CA ALA A 110 -1.16 -0.34 2.56
C ALA A 110 -0.12 -1.42 2.78
N THR A 111 -0.24 -2.16 3.89
CA THR A 111 0.67 -3.24 4.28
C THR A 111 -0.11 -4.54 4.41
N MET A 112 0.42 -5.65 3.91
CA MET A 112 -0.12 -6.99 4.17
C MET A 112 1.01 -7.95 4.47
N ASN A 113 0.84 -8.75 5.52
CA ASN A 113 1.79 -9.79 5.89
C ASN A 113 1.48 -11.13 5.20
N PHE A 114 2.39 -12.09 5.31
CA PHE A 114 2.30 -13.43 4.74
C PHE A 114 1.13 -14.26 5.31
N LEU A 115 0.61 -13.88 6.48
CA LEU A 115 -0.59 -14.48 7.08
C LEU A 115 -1.90 -13.92 6.49
N GLY A 116 -1.81 -12.96 5.57
CA GLY A 116 -2.96 -12.32 4.94
C GLY A 116 -3.64 -11.27 5.82
N GLN A 117 -3.01 -10.87 6.93
CA GLN A 117 -3.47 -9.75 7.76
C GLN A 117 -2.90 -8.45 7.19
N GLY A 118 -3.76 -7.45 7.08
CA GLY A 118 -3.43 -6.18 6.47
C GLY A 118 -3.63 -4.99 7.39
N TRP A 119 -3.03 -3.88 7.00
CA TRP A 119 -3.26 -2.57 7.58
C TRP A 119 -3.31 -1.55 6.45
N VAL A 120 -4.33 -0.69 6.46
CA VAL A 120 -4.36 0.50 5.62
C VAL A 120 -4.42 1.75 6.48
N SER A 121 -3.64 2.77 6.14
CA SER A 121 -3.62 4.04 6.88
C SER A 121 -3.59 5.24 5.95
N HIS A 122 -4.08 6.37 6.47
CA HIS A 122 -3.87 7.71 5.94
C HIS A 122 -3.08 8.54 6.97
N LEU A 123 -1.99 9.14 6.51
CA LEU A 123 -1.16 10.06 7.26
C LEU A 123 -1.16 11.44 6.58
N THR A 124 -1.17 12.48 7.40
CA THR A 124 -0.98 13.86 6.95
C THR A 124 -0.36 14.68 8.08
N ARG A 125 0.47 15.66 7.74
CA ARG A 125 1.20 16.51 8.68
C ARG A 125 1.97 15.71 9.75
N GLY A 126 2.55 14.56 9.36
CA GLY A 126 3.31 13.70 10.27
C GLY A 126 2.45 12.89 11.25
N ARG A 127 1.12 12.84 11.08
CA ARG A 127 0.19 12.21 12.03
C ARG A 127 -0.72 11.21 11.35
N LEU A 128 -1.03 10.12 12.07
CA LEU A 128 -2.04 9.15 11.67
C LEU A 128 -3.43 9.78 11.77
N GLN A 129 -4.07 9.97 10.63
CA GLN A 129 -5.44 10.48 10.56
C GLN A 129 -6.45 9.34 10.60
N PHE A 130 -6.10 8.21 9.99
CA PHE A 130 -6.93 7.02 9.94
C PHE A 130 -6.05 5.78 9.79
N GLY A 131 -6.45 4.69 10.44
CA GLY A 131 -5.86 3.37 10.33
C GLY A 131 -6.95 2.31 10.49
N LEU A 132 -6.88 1.26 9.69
CA LEU A 132 -7.77 0.12 9.73
C LEU A 132 -6.98 -1.18 9.62
N GLU A 133 -7.15 -2.05 10.61
CA GLU A 133 -6.75 -3.46 10.53
C GLU A 133 -7.70 -4.23 9.62
N VAL A 134 -7.13 -5.07 8.76
CA VAL A 134 -7.87 -5.87 7.79
C VAL A 134 -7.55 -7.34 7.97
N GLY A 135 -8.56 -8.20 7.93
CA GLY A 135 -8.38 -9.65 8.12
C GLY A 135 -8.13 -10.07 9.57
N GLN A 136 -8.31 -9.18 10.55
CA GLN A 136 -8.32 -9.53 11.97
C GLN A 136 -9.72 -9.93 12.43
N ALA A 137 -9.81 -10.68 13.53
CA ALA A 137 -11.10 -11.09 14.13
C ALA A 137 -11.83 -9.93 14.85
N TYR A 138 -11.19 -8.77 14.96
CA TYR A 138 -11.71 -7.55 15.55
C TYR A 138 -11.40 -6.38 14.62
N ASP A 139 -12.30 -5.40 14.59
CA ASP A 139 -12.08 -4.17 13.83
C ASP A 139 -11.19 -3.24 14.67
N GLY A 140 -9.99 -2.96 14.18
CA GLY A 140 -9.05 -2.01 14.78
C GLY A 140 -9.07 -0.69 14.02
N LEU A 141 -9.72 0.33 14.58
CA LEU A 141 -9.68 1.71 14.07
C LEU A 141 -8.73 2.57 14.90
N ALA A 142 -7.91 3.37 14.23
CA ALA A 142 -7.00 4.32 14.87
C ALA A 142 -6.94 5.65 14.10
N GLY A 143 -6.55 6.74 14.79
CA GLY A 143 -6.26 8.03 14.16
C GLY A 143 -7.09 9.22 14.67
N GLU A 144 -6.64 10.42 14.35
CA GLU A 144 -7.24 11.68 14.85
C GLU A 144 -8.52 12.09 14.09
N ALA A 145 -8.74 11.58 12.88
CA ALA A 145 -9.83 11.96 11.99
C ALA A 145 -10.64 10.77 11.49
N THR A 146 -10.75 9.71 12.31
CA THR A 146 -11.41 8.45 11.98
C THR A 146 -12.81 8.64 11.40
N ALA A 147 -13.60 9.54 11.98
CA ALA A 147 -14.98 9.82 11.56
C ALA A 147 -15.13 10.17 10.06
N ARG A 148 -14.11 10.76 9.42
CA ARG A 148 -14.15 11.09 7.99
C ARG A 148 -14.17 9.84 7.12
N LEU A 149 -13.39 8.83 7.51
CA LEU A 149 -13.15 7.61 6.73
C LEU A 149 -13.93 6.41 7.25
N GLU A 150 -14.46 6.47 8.46
CA GLU A 150 -15.27 5.41 9.06
C GLU A 150 -16.52 5.11 8.23
N ARG A 151 -17.28 6.13 7.86
CA ARG A 151 -18.53 5.92 7.09
C ARG A 151 -18.27 5.24 5.74
N PRO A 152 -17.34 5.70 4.88
CA PRO A 152 -17.00 5.00 3.65
C PRO A 152 -16.57 3.54 3.86
N MET A 153 -15.81 3.24 4.92
CA MET A 153 -15.36 1.88 5.23
C MET A 153 -16.51 0.98 5.71
N ARG A 154 -17.38 1.52 6.55
CA ARG A 154 -18.61 0.86 7.00
C ARG A 154 -19.56 0.58 5.84
N ASP A 155 -19.76 1.56 4.96
CA ASP A 155 -20.59 1.42 3.75
C ASP A 155 -20.03 0.35 2.80
N ALA A 156 -18.71 0.12 2.81
CA ALA A 156 -18.04 -0.96 2.08
C ALA A 156 -18.10 -2.34 2.77
N GLY A 157 -18.67 -2.40 3.98
CA GLY A 157 -18.80 -3.62 4.79
C GLY A 157 -17.49 -4.05 5.47
N LEU A 158 -16.60 -3.10 5.77
CA LEU A 158 -15.32 -3.34 6.43
C LEU A 158 -15.35 -3.12 7.95
N ILE A 159 -16.44 -2.57 8.49
CA ILE A 159 -16.61 -2.25 9.92
C ILE A 159 -17.99 -2.75 10.38
N ASP A 160 -18.05 -3.32 11.58
CA ASP A 160 -19.27 -3.80 12.28
C ASP A 160 -20.10 -4.79 11.44
N ARG A 161 -19.42 -5.80 10.91
CA ARG A 161 -20.03 -6.85 10.06
C ARG A 161 -20.33 -8.13 10.83
N GLU A 162 -21.42 -8.79 10.44
CA GLU A 162 -21.86 -10.06 11.06
C GLU A 162 -21.02 -11.28 10.65
N THR A 163 -20.35 -11.25 9.49
CA THR A 163 -19.54 -12.37 9.01
C THR A 163 -18.24 -11.87 8.35
N PRO A 164 -17.08 -12.45 8.71
CA PRO A 164 -15.82 -12.11 8.05
C PRO A 164 -15.85 -12.47 6.55
N ARG A 165 -15.30 -11.59 5.72
CA ARG A 165 -14.98 -11.88 4.32
C ARG A 165 -13.59 -12.52 4.27
N ASP A 166 -13.19 -12.91 3.07
CA ASP A 166 -11.79 -13.24 2.79
C ASP A 166 -10.92 -11.97 2.99
N SER A 167 -9.83 -12.07 3.75
CA SER A 167 -9.00 -10.93 4.15
C SER A 167 -8.35 -10.22 2.95
N ARG A 168 -8.05 -10.96 1.88
CA ARG A 168 -7.54 -10.40 0.63
C ARG A 168 -8.60 -9.50 -0.02
N THR A 169 -9.83 -9.97 -0.09
CA THR A 169 -10.96 -9.18 -0.62
C THR A 169 -11.20 -7.91 0.18
N GLU A 170 -11.14 -8.00 1.51
CA GLU A 170 -11.27 -6.82 2.39
C GLU A 170 -10.16 -5.81 2.16
N PHE A 171 -8.92 -6.28 2.01
CA PHE A 171 -7.79 -5.40 1.80
C PHE A 171 -7.89 -4.66 0.47
N ALA A 172 -8.25 -5.35 -0.60
CA ALA A 172 -8.52 -4.72 -1.89
C ALA A 172 -9.67 -3.71 -1.79
N THR A 173 -10.72 -4.02 -1.02
CA THR A 173 -11.86 -3.11 -0.79
C THR A 173 -11.42 -1.87 -0.02
N ALA A 174 -10.66 -2.03 1.06
CA ALA A 174 -10.17 -0.93 1.89
C ALA A 174 -9.27 0.01 1.09
N LEU A 175 -8.37 -0.57 0.28
CA LEU A 175 -7.52 0.20 -0.63
C LEU A 175 -8.35 0.94 -1.69
N ALA A 176 -9.40 0.33 -2.24
CA ALA A 176 -10.27 0.97 -3.21
C ALA A 176 -11.06 2.15 -2.62
N VAL A 177 -11.52 2.04 -1.36
CA VAL A 177 -12.17 3.14 -0.64
C VAL A 177 -11.20 4.32 -0.49
N LEU A 178 -9.96 4.07 -0.04
CA LEU A 178 -8.95 5.12 0.10
C LEU A 178 -8.55 5.70 -1.26
N ALA A 179 -8.37 4.87 -2.28
CA ALA A 179 -8.07 5.31 -3.64
C ALA A 179 -9.13 6.28 -4.18
N ARG A 180 -10.41 6.00 -3.90
CA ARG A 180 -11.53 6.87 -4.27
C ARG A 180 -11.55 8.17 -3.46
N GLU A 181 -11.40 8.08 -2.15
CA GLU A 181 -11.42 9.26 -1.26
C GLU A 181 -10.27 10.23 -1.58
N PHE A 182 -9.08 9.70 -1.87
CA PHE A 182 -7.88 10.50 -2.10
C PHE A 182 -7.56 10.70 -3.59
N GLY A 183 -8.29 10.06 -4.50
CA GLY A 183 -8.15 10.24 -5.94
C GLY A 183 -6.81 9.75 -6.49
N PHE A 184 -6.36 8.56 -6.08
CA PHE A 184 -5.21 7.88 -6.70
C PHE A 184 -5.65 6.63 -7.44
N SER A 185 -4.96 6.32 -8.54
CA SER A 185 -5.26 5.16 -9.37
C SER A 185 -3.99 4.66 -10.03
N PHE A 186 -3.76 3.34 -9.96
CA PHE A 186 -2.64 2.66 -10.59
C PHE A 186 -3.16 1.42 -11.30
N SER A 187 -2.54 1.08 -12.43
CA SER A 187 -2.76 -0.18 -13.11
C SER A 187 -1.74 -1.23 -12.68
N ALA A 188 -2.06 -2.51 -12.95
CA ALA A 188 -1.12 -3.61 -12.81
C ALA A 188 0.21 -3.37 -13.53
N GLY A 189 0.17 -2.81 -14.75
CA GLY A 189 1.37 -2.52 -15.53
C GLY A 189 2.27 -1.47 -14.86
N GLN A 190 1.67 -0.46 -14.23
CA GLN A 190 2.42 0.59 -13.53
C GLN A 190 3.11 0.10 -12.26
N ILE A 191 2.58 -0.90 -11.57
CA ILE A 191 3.21 -1.44 -10.35
C ILE A 191 4.19 -2.59 -10.67
N ARG A 192 3.84 -3.44 -11.64
CA ARG A 192 4.60 -4.67 -11.95
C ARG A 192 5.70 -4.49 -12.99
N GLY A 193 5.53 -3.49 -13.88
CA GLY A 193 6.45 -3.23 -14.98
C GLY A 193 7.84 -2.80 -14.51
N PRO A 194 8.75 -2.52 -15.45
CA PRO A 194 10.09 -2.02 -15.12
C PRO A 194 9.99 -0.65 -14.46
N LEU A 195 10.36 -0.58 -13.18
CA LEU A 195 10.32 0.63 -12.35
C LEU A 195 11.71 1.02 -11.89
N PRO A 196 11.99 2.33 -11.67
CA PRO A 196 13.15 2.77 -10.90
C PRO A 196 13.24 1.98 -9.60
N THR A 197 14.34 1.26 -9.42
CA THR A 197 14.55 0.32 -8.31
C THR A 197 15.94 0.52 -7.71
N VAL A 198 15.99 0.64 -6.38
CA VAL A 198 17.25 0.71 -5.61
C VAL A 198 17.23 -0.37 -4.53
N TYR A 199 18.34 -1.07 -4.35
CA TYR A 199 18.47 -2.04 -3.26
C TYR A 199 18.91 -1.35 -1.97
N TYR A 200 18.30 -1.73 -0.86
CA TYR A 200 18.75 -1.30 0.46
C TYR A 200 20.09 -1.97 0.80
N PRO A 201 21.01 -1.25 1.48
CA PRO A 201 22.13 -1.90 2.12
C PRO A 201 21.60 -2.89 3.18
N ALA A 202 22.17 -4.09 3.22
CA ALA A 202 21.95 -5.00 4.35
C ALA A 202 22.43 -4.26 5.62
N ARG A 203 21.52 -4.02 6.57
CA ARG A 203 21.87 -3.50 7.88
C ARG A 203 22.22 -4.64 8.81
#